data_AF-A0A1G0SGC7-F1
#
_entry.id   AF-A0A1G0SGC7-F1
#
_cell.length_a   1.000
_cell.length_b   1.000
_cell.length_c   1.000
_cell.angle_alpha   90.00
_cell.angle_beta   90.00
_cell.angle_gamma   90.00
#
_symmetry.space_group_name_H-M   'P 1'
#
loop_
_entity.id
_entity.type
_entity.pdbx_description
1 polymer ?
#
loop_
_entity_poly.entity_id
_entity_poly.type
_entity_poly.pdbx_seq_one_letter_code
_entity_poly.pdbx_strand_id
1 'polypeptide(L)'
;MGKVKEPDYTLNVFHHKDKETNVRSVVFLVQTTKVFVSFQYDILLQAKQEGDAVHIKVQGLHAPELLMPGSGPARGRLEFPHLQGRYKVIVSKQDKTVNAFEIDISKDDVKLLKSPEHPFIAASTEAVELR
;
A
#
# COMPACT_ATOMS: atom_id res chain seq x y z
N MET A 1 -23.75 -16.63 -12.99
CA MET A 1 -22.84 -16.10 -11.94
C MET A 1 -21.66 -15.42 -12.62
N GLY A 2 -21.55 -14.10 -12.53
CA GLY A 2 -20.37 -13.38 -13.03
C GLY A 2 -19.16 -13.68 -12.16
N LYS A 3 -17.98 -13.90 -12.76
CA LYS A 3 -16.74 -14.06 -12.00
C LYS A 3 -16.45 -12.78 -11.23
N VAL A 4 -16.28 -12.88 -9.91
CA VAL A 4 -15.74 -11.78 -9.10
C VAL A 4 -14.32 -11.52 -9.60
N LYS A 5 -14.04 -10.29 -10.02
CA LYS A 5 -12.72 -9.91 -10.50
C LYS A 5 -11.77 -9.85 -9.32
N GLU A 6 -10.65 -10.58 -9.39
CA GLU A 6 -9.60 -10.49 -8.37
C GLU A 6 -8.96 -9.09 -8.37
N PRO A 7 -8.57 -8.56 -7.20
CA PRO A 7 -7.86 -7.29 -7.09
C PRO A 7 -6.56 -7.30 -7.89
N ASP A 8 -6.23 -6.15 -8.48
CA ASP A 8 -4.97 -5.97 -9.20
C ASP A 8 -3.79 -5.74 -8.23
N TYR A 9 -4.10 -5.29 -7.01
CA TYR A 9 -3.12 -4.89 -5.99
C TYR A 9 -3.50 -5.36 -4.59
N THR A 10 -2.53 -5.34 -3.69
CA THR A 10 -2.74 -5.37 -2.22
C THR A 10 -2.21 -4.09 -1.59
N LEU A 11 -2.80 -3.70 -0.45
CA LEU A 11 -2.34 -2.64 0.43
C LEU A 11 -2.14 -3.23 1.82
N ASN A 12 -0.90 -3.30 2.29
CA ASN A 12 -0.57 -3.68 3.66
C ASN A 12 -0.27 -2.43 4.48
N VAL A 13 -0.98 -2.25 5.61
CA VAL A 13 -0.78 -1.12 6.52
C VAL A 13 -0.34 -1.61 7.89
N PHE A 14 0.89 -1.30 8.28
CA PHE A 14 1.46 -1.83 9.52
C PHE A 14 2.50 -0.90 10.14
N HIS A 15 2.76 -1.08 11.44
CA HIS A 15 3.86 -0.41 12.11
C HIS A 15 5.20 -1.00 11.65
N HIS A 16 6.14 -0.12 11.31
CA HIS A 16 7.51 -0.49 11.07
C HIS A 16 8.43 0.37 11.93
N LYS A 17 9.56 -0.21 12.31
CA LYS A 17 10.61 0.50 13.01
C LYS A 17 11.88 0.33 12.21
N ASP A 18 12.37 1.45 11.68
CA ASP A 18 13.62 1.49 10.96
C ASP A 18 14.77 1.14 11.92
N LYS A 19 15.63 0.20 11.51
CA LYS A 19 16.67 -0.34 12.40
C LYS A 19 17.85 0.60 12.57
N GLU A 20 18.12 1.46 11.59
CA GLU A 20 19.29 2.35 11.59
C GLU A 20 18.98 3.64 12.35
N THR A 21 17.83 4.24 12.04
CA THR A 21 17.39 5.51 12.61
C THR A 21 16.57 5.34 13.89
N ASN A 22 16.11 4.12 14.18
CA ASN A 22 15.26 3.78 15.32
C ASN A 22 13.88 4.50 15.28
N VAL A 23 13.51 5.09 14.13
CA VAL A 23 12.26 5.81 13.91
C VAL A 23 11.11 4.84 13.67
N ARG A 24 9.98 5.07 14.34
CA ARG A 24 8.74 4.32 14.15
C ARG A 24 7.85 5.04 13.14
N SER A 25 7.41 4.32 12.12
CA SER A 25 6.51 4.81 11.07
C SER A 25 5.33 3.85 10.87
N VAL A 26 4.24 4.38 10.32
CA VAL A 26 3.20 3.55 9.72
C VAL A 26 3.51 3.42 8.24
N VAL A 27 3.65 2.18 7.79
CA VAL A 27 3.98 1.83 6.42
C VAL A 27 2.70 1.52 5.66
N PHE A 28 2.58 2.08 4.46
CA PHE A 28 1.60 1.71 3.45
C PHE A 28 2.35 1.05 2.30
N LEU A 29 2.31 -0.27 2.24
CA LEU A 29 2.95 -1.07 1.20
C LEU A 29 1.91 -1.49 0.16
N VAL A 30 2.05 -0.99 -1.06
CA VAL A 30 1.25 -1.41 -2.21
C VAL A 30 2.03 -2.47 -2.97
N GLN A 31 1.37 -3.56 -3.36
CA GLN A 31 1.99 -4.61 -4.18
C GLN A 31 1.07 -5.02 -5.32
N THR A 32 1.61 -5.48 -6.44
CA THR A 32 0.81 -6.17 -7.46
C THR A 32 0.44 -7.58 -6.97
N THR A 33 -0.77 -8.04 -7.29
CA THR A 33 -1.14 -9.46 -7.07
C THR A 33 -0.43 -10.39 -8.05
N LYS A 34 -0.08 -9.86 -9.23
CA LYS A 34 0.76 -10.55 -10.22
C LYS A 34 2.23 -10.51 -9.84
N VAL A 35 2.93 -11.58 -10.18
CA VAL A 35 4.38 -11.73 -9.99
C VAL A 35 5.10 -11.56 -11.32
N PHE A 36 6.16 -10.77 -11.32
CA PHE A 36 7.11 -10.66 -12.42
C PHE A 36 8.20 -11.72 -12.23
N VAL A 37 8.60 -12.40 -13.30
CA VAL A 37 9.51 -13.56 -13.24
C VAL A 37 10.96 -13.21 -13.60
N SER A 38 11.18 -12.09 -14.29
CA SER A 38 12.50 -11.75 -14.85
C SER A 38 13.15 -10.54 -14.19
N PHE A 39 12.34 -9.53 -13.82
CA PHE A 39 12.83 -8.28 -13.28
C PHE A 39 11.96 -7.83 -12.11
N GLN A 40 12.59 -7.20 -11.14
CA GLN A 40 11.88 -6.49 -10.08
C GLN A 40 11.45 -5.11 -10.58
N TYR A 41 10.18 -4.78 -10.34
CA TYR A 41 9.59 -3.49 -10.67
C TYR A 41 9.17 -2.78 -9.39
N ASP A 42 9.24 -1.46 -9.43
CA ASP A 42 8.65 -0.64 -8.39
C ASP A 42 7.27 -0.14 -8.82
N ILE A 43 6.42 0.15 -7.85
CA ILE A 43 5.18 0.89 -8.06
C ILE A 43 5.45 2.32 -7.65
N LEU A 44 5.35 3.24 -8.61
CA LEU A 44 5.46 4.66 -8.33
C LEU A 44 4.18 5.13 -7.61
N LEU A 45 4.36 5.56 -6.37
CA LEU A 45 3.29 6.08 -5.53
C LEU A 45 3.48 7.56 -5.29
N GLN A 46 2.38 8.29 -5.29
CA GLN A 46 2.32 9.66 -4.78
C GLN A 46 1.32 9.69 -3.64
N ALA A 47 1.65 10.40 -2.56
CA ALA A 47 0.74 10.52 -1.44
C ALA A 47 0.64 11.92 -0.87
N LYS A 48 -0.50 12.19 -0.24
CA LYS A 48 -0.79 13.41 0.49
C LYS A 48 -1.65 13.08 1.70
N GLN A 49 -1.26 13.59 2.86
CA GLN A 49 -2.10 13.56 4.06
C GLN A 49 -2.86 14.89 4.17
N GLU A 50 -4.18 14.83 4.36
CA GLU A 50 -5.05 15.99 4.56
C GLU A 50 -5.97 15.70 5.76
N GLY A 51 -5.63 16.26 6.93
CA GLY A 51 -6.34 15.94 8.17
C GLY A 51 -6.34 14.45 8.45
N ASP A 52 -7.54 13.88 8.58
CA ASP A 52 -7.79 12.45 8.84
C ASP A 52 -7.92 11.62 7.55
N ALA A 53 -7.42 12.13 6.42
CA ALA A 53 -7.40 11.42 5.14
C ALA A 53 -5.96 11.23 4.62
N VAL A 54 -5.66 10.02 4.16
CA VAL A 54 -4.43 9.69 3.44
C VAL A 54 -4.79 9.37 2.01
N HIS A 55 -4.40 10.24 1.09
CA HIS A 55 -4.60 10.06 -0.35
C HIS A 55 -3.37 9.39 -0.94
N ILE A 56 -3.55 8.26 -1.60
CA ILE A 56 -2.51 7.50 -2.30
C ILE A 56 -2.91 7.39 -3.77
N LYS A 57 -2.01 7.78 -4.66
CA LYS A 57 -2.17 7.65 -6.11
C LYS A 57 -1.15 6.66 -6.64
N VAL A 58 -1.64 5.58 -7.23
CA VAL A 58 -0.84 4.60 -7.97
C VAL A 58 -0.57 5.17 -9.36
N GLN A 59 0.65 5.62 -9.59
CA GLN A 59 1.05 6.24 -10.85
C GLN A 59 1.45 5.21 -11.91
N GLY A 60 1.80 3.98 -11.53
CA GLY A 60 2.12 2.90 -12.45
C GLY A 60 3.38 2.16 -12.05
N LEU A 61 3.85 1.29 -12.93
CA LEU A 61 5.10 0.56 -12.76
C LEU A 61 6.28 1.44 -13.18
N HIS A 62 7.36 1.35 -12.42
CA HIS A 62 8.63 1.99 -12.68
C HIS A 62 9.70 0.90 -12.73
N ALA A 63 10.53 0.90 -13.78
CA ALA A 63 11.72 0.07 -13.81
C ALA A 63 12.81 0.79 -13.01
N PRO A 64 13.44 0.14 -12.01
CA PRO A 64 14.55 0.75 -11.29
C PRO A 64 15.69 1.09 -12.26
N GLU A 65 16.49 2.12 -11.95
CA GLU A 65 17.59 2.60 -12.81
C GLU A 65 18.59 1.49 -13.16
N LEU A 66 18.83 0.58 -12.21
CA LEU A 66 19.47 -0.70 -12.46
C LEU A 66 18.42 -1.80 -12.46
N LEU A 67 18.17 -2.39 -13.64
CA LEU A 67 17.35 -3.59 -13.76
C LEU A 67 18.00 -4.73 -12.96
N MET A 68 17.42 -5.00 -11.80
CA MET A 68 17.84 -6.11 -10.96
C MET A 68 17.12 -7.39 -11.40
N PRO A 69 17.85 -8.44 -11.83
CA PRO A 69 17.26 -9.74 -12.06
C PRO A 69 16.60 -10.24 -10.77
N GLY A 70 15.35 -10.67 -10.88
CA GLY A 70 14.64 -11.19 -9.74
C GLY A 70 13.17 -11.42 -10.03
N SER A 71 12.58 -12.28 -9.21
CA SER A 71 11.14 -12.58 -9.27
C SER A 71 10.42 -12.01 -8.07
N GLY A 72 9.25 -11.42 -8.29
CA GLY A 72 8.42 -10.92 -7.21
C GLY A 72 7.28 -10.03 -7.70
N PRO A 73 6.34 -9.67 -6.81
CA PRO A 73 5.39 -8.61 -7.10
C PRO A 73 6.13 -7.28 -7.24
N ALA A 74 5.59 -6.37 -8.04
CA ALA A 74 6.04 -4.99 -7.97
C ALA A 74 5.60 -4.37 -6.64
N ARG A 75 6.42 -3.48 -6.07
CA ARG A 75 6.16 -2.90 -4.74
C ARG A 75 6.32 -1.39 -4.75
N GLY A 76 5.47 -0.70 -4.01
CA GLY A 76 5.63 0.72 -3.70
C GLY A 76 5.38 0.93 -2.21
N ARG A 77 6.22 1.73 -1.56
CA ARG A 77 6.15 1.98 -0.12
C ARG A 77 5.99 3.47 0.16
N LEU A 78 5.14 3.78 1.12
CA LEU A 78 5.03 5.10 1.73
C LEU A 78 5.14 4.96 3.24
N GLU A 79 5.78 5.94 3.86
CA GLU A 79 5.99 5.96 5.30
C GLU A 79 5.47 7.26 5.89
N PHE A 80 4.64 7.13 6.93
CA PHE A 80 4.11 8.27 7.65
C PHE A 80 4.57 8.18 9.11
N PRO A 81 5.54 9.00 9.54
CA PRO A 81 5.89 9.07 10.95
C PRO A 81 4.73 9.69 11.73
N HIS A 82 4.52 9.22 12.97
CA HIS A 82 3.55 9.78 13.91
C HIS A 82 2.07 9.72 13.50
N LEU A 83 1.69 8.87 12.55
CA LEU A 83 0.28 8.68 12.19
C LEU A 83 -0.45 7.94 13.32
N GLN A 84 -1.52 8.54 13.87
CA GLN A 84 -2.31 7.97 14.97
C GLN A 84 -3.76 8.46 14.92
N GLY A 85 -4.71 7.58 15.20
CA GLY A 85 -6.14 7.84 15.14
C GLY A 85 -6.81 7.14 13.97
N ARG A 86 -8.05 7.55 13.67
CA ARG A 86 -8.84 6.99 12.59
C ARG A 86 -8.57 7.74 11.29
N TYR A 87 -8.24 7.01 10.23
CA TYR A 87 -7.97 7.57 8.92
C TYR A 87 -8.84 6.96 7.84
N LYS A 88 -9.26 7.83 6.91
CA LYS A 88 -9.78 7.40 5.61
C LYS A 88 -8.63 7.30 4.62
N VAL A 89 -8.35 6.09 4.14
CA VAL A 89 -7.30 5.84 3.14
C VAL A 89 -7.94 5.78 1.78
N ILE A 90 -7.58 6.71 0.90
CA ILE A 90 -8.17 6.87 -0.43
C ILE A 90 -7.11 6.51 -1.46
N VAL A 91 -7.25 5.34 -2.07
CA VAL A 91 -6.33 4.87 -3.11
C VAL A 91 -6.95 5.09 -4.48
N SER A 92 -6.19 5.69 -5.40
CA SER A 92 -6.64 6.00 -6.76
C SER A 92 -5.67 5.49 -7.82
N LYS A 93 -6.20 5.07 -8.97
CA LYS A 93 -5.43 4.78 -10.18
C LYS A 93 -5.45 5.98 -11.14
N GLN A 94 -4.62 5.91 -12.19
CA GLN A 94 -4.62 6.89 -13.28
C GLN A 94 -5.98 7.01 -14.01
N ASP A 95 -6.70 5.90 -14.13
CA ASP A 95 -8.05 5.85 -14.76
C ASP A 95 -9.17 6.41 -13.87
N LYS A 96 -8.81 7.06 -12.74
CA LYS A 96 -9.71 7.61 -11.72
C LYS A 96 -10.55 6.57 -10.96
N THR A 97 -10.25 5.28 -11.08
CA THR A 97 -10.82 4.27 -10.18
C THR A 97 -10.34 4.53 -8.76
N VAL A 98 -11.26 4.50 -7.78
CA VAL A 98 -10.98 4.80 -6.37
C VAL A 98 -11.43 3.67 -5.46
N ASN A 99 -10.63 3.35 -4.45
CA ASN A 99 -11.02 2.58 -3.28
C ASN A 99 -10.80 3.42 -2.04
N ALA A 100 -11.73 3.31 -1.09
CA ALA A 100 -11.67 4.01 0.18
C ALA A 100 -11.79 3.00 1.32
N PHE A 101 -10.83 3.05 2.24
CA PHE A 101 -10.77 2.22 3.43
C PHE A 101 -10.87 3.11 4.65
N GLU A 102 -11.36 2.55 5.75
CA GLU A 102 -11.23 3.18 7.06
C GLU A 102 -10.31 2.31 7.91
N ILE A 103 -9.28 2.92 8.48
CA ILE A 103 -8.32 2.25 9.35
C ILE A 103 -8.25 2.98 10.69
N ASP A 104 -8.03 2.24 11.76
CA ASP A 104 -7.73 2.78 13.08
C ASP A 104 -6.28 2.45 13.42
N ILE A 105 -5.50 3.48 13.71
CA ILE A 105 -4.08 3.36 14.04
C ILE A 105 -3.90 3.76 15.49
N SER A 106 -3.63 2.77 16.33
CA SER A 106 -3.21 2.98 17.70
C SER A 106 -1.69 2.99 17.80
N LYS A 107 -1.17 3.25 19.00
CA LYS A 107 0.26 3.23 19.25
C LYS A 107 0.90 1.92 18.82
N ASP A 108 0.24 0.78 19.02
CA ASP A 108 0.85 -0.55 18.86
C ASP A 108 0.17 -1.46 17.85
N ASP A 109 -0.96 -1.02 17.28
CA ASP A 109 -1.78 -1.84 16.39
C ASP A 109 -2.39 -1.00 15.26
N VAL A 110 -2.69 -1.66 14.14
CA VAL A 110 -3.42 -1.10 13.00
C VAL A 110 -4.60 -2.02 12.68
N LYS A 111 -5.80 -1.45 12.64
CA LYS A 111 -7.03 -2.19 12.36
C LYS A 111 -7.70 -1.69 11.10
N LEU A 112 -8.11 -2.61 10.24
CA LEU A 112 -9.01 -2.31 9.13
C LEU A 112 -10.46 -2.30 9.63
N LEU A 113 -11.10 -1.13 9.57
CA LEU A 113 -12.48 -0.94 10.02
C LEU A 113 -13.48 -1.12 8.88
N LYS A 114 -13.11 -0.69 7.67
CA LYS A 114 -13.98 -0.75 6.49
C LYS A 114 -13.19 -0.99 5.21
N SER A 115 -13.75 -1.82 4.35
CA SER A 115 -13.25 -2.13 3.01
C SER A 115 -14.42 -2.09 2.01
N PRO A 116 -14.19 -1.66 0.74
CA PRO A 116 -15.22 -1.73 -0.29
C PRO A 116 -15.50 -3.20 -0.68
N GLU A 117 -16.70 -3.47 -1.20
CA GLU A 117 -17.14 -4.84 -1.55
C GLU A 117 -16.40 -5.42 -2.76
N HIS A 118 -16.06 -4.57 -3.74
CA HIS A 118 -15.37 -4.96 -4.97
C HIS A 118 -14.12 -4.09 -5.19
N PRO A 119 -13.08 -4.28 -4.36
CA PRO A 119 -11.86 -3.49 -4.46
C PRO A 119 -11.04 -3.85 -5.70
N PHE A 120 -10.38 -2.86 -6.30
CA PHE A 120 -9.24 -3.13 -7.17
C PHE A 120 -7.96 -3.36 -6.36
N ILE A 121 -7.93 -2.94 -5.09
CA ILE A 121 -6.81 -3.13 -4.16
C ILE A 121 -7.33 -3.71 -2.83
N ALA A 122 -6.88 -4.90 -2.45
CA ALA A 122 -7.28 -5.51 -1.19
C ALA A 122 -6.42 -4.99 -0.03
N ALA A 123 -7.04 -4.48 1.04
CA ALA A 123 -6.32 -4.00 2.21
C ALA A 123 -6.15 -5.09 3.28
N SER A 124 -4.99 -5.12 3.93
CA SER A 124 -4.67 -5.92 5.10
C SER A 124 -3.85 -5.09 6.09
N THR A 125 -3.89 -5.42 7.38
CA THR A 125 -3.04 -4.82 8.41
C THR A 125 -1.93 -5.76 8.89
N GLU A 126 -1.80 -6.92 8.25
CA GLU A 126 -0.71 -7.84 8.51
C GLU A 126 0.62 -7.25 8.05
N ALA A 127 1.60 -7.31 8.96
CA ALA A 127 2.96 -6.91 8.65
C ALA A 127 3.58 -7.87 7.63
N VAL A 128 4.28 -7.30 6.67
CA VAL A 128 4.98 -8.02 5.60
C VAL A 128 6.43 -7.59 5.54
N GLU A 129 7.30 -8.49 5.09
CA GLU A 129 8.72 -8.21 4.96
C GLU A 129 8.99 -7.08 3.95
N LEU A 130 9.56 -6.01 4.48
CA LEU A 130 10.21 -4.95 3.72
C LEU A 130 11.59 -5.47 3.34
N ARG A 131 11.73 -5.93 2.10
CA ARG A 131 13.01 -6.35 1.52
C ARG A 131 13.72 -5.14 0.94
#